data_AF-A0A1S1NQR3-F1
#
_entry.id   AF-A0A1S1NQR3-F1
#
_cell.length_a   1.000
_cell.length_b   1.000
_cell.length_c   1.000
_cell.angle_alpha   90.00
_cell.angle_beta   90.00
_cell.angle_gamma   90.00
#
_symmetry.space_group_name_H-M   'P 1'
#
loop_
_entity.id
_entity.type
_entity.pdbx_description
1 polymer ?
#
loop_
_entity_poly.entity_id
_entity_poly.type
_entity_poly.pdbx_seq_one_letter_code
_entity_poly.pdbx_strand_id
1 'polypeptide(L)'
;MGVLSQDNAATAYLLRLPRQIQRRDAINRCTSHLMHEHDMSREAAGLLAVQAMAELEGLNRPAWVDVDSTTSHVVVIRRPGRDPIAMTVGDLLRFAESESAVRRAVEPAAQ
;
A
#
# COMPACT_ATOMS: atom_id res chain seq x y z
N MET A 1 -9.94 14.56 10.33
CA MET A 1 -9.23 13.53 11.10
C MET A 1 -7.89 13.31 10.39
N GLY A 2 -6.92 14.17 10.69
CA GLY A 2 -5.85 14.54 9.77
C GLY A 2 -4.52 13.85 10.07
N VAL A 3 -4.00 13.15 9.06
CA VAL A 3 -2.66 13.32 8.46
C VAL A 3 -1.55 13.60 9.49
N LEU A 4 -0.80 12.55 9.86
CA LEU A 4 0.39 12.57 10.73
C LEU A 4 0.11 12.65 12.25
N SER A 5 -0.73 11.77 12.79
CA SER A 5 -0.63 11.51 14.24
C SER A 5 0.71 10.82 14.53
N GLN A 6 1.39 11.27 15.58
CA GLN A 6 2.61 10.66 16.12
C GLN A 6 2.41 9.21 16.59
N ASP A 7 1.17 8.68 16.54
CA ASP A 7 0.83 7.27 16.81
C ASP A 7 1.13 6.36 15.62
N ASN A 8 1.46 6.90 14.44
CA ASN A 8 1.75 6.09 13.26
C ASN A 8 3.24 5.69 13.21
N ALA A 9 3.66 4.84 14.14
CA ALA A 9 5.01 4.27 14.20
C ALA A 9 5.47 3.70 12.85
N ALA A 10 4.53 3.17 12.07
CA ALA A 10 4.77 2.68 10.71
C ALA A 10 5.21 3.81 9.76
N THR A 11 4.46 4.93 9.71
CA THR A 11 4.82 6.10 8.88
C THR A 11 6.14 6.72 9.32
N ALA A 12 6.36 6.87 10.62
CA ALA A 12 7.62 7.40 11.15
C ALA A 12 8.81 6.52 10.75
N TYR A 13 8.66 5.19 10.81
CA TYR A 13 9.68 4.26 10.38
C TYR A 13 9.93 4.36 8.86
N LEU A 14 8.87 4.35 8.05
CA LEU A 14 8.97 4.42 6.60
C LEU A 14 9.67 5.70 6.12
N LEU A 15 9.43 6.85 6.76
CA LEU A 15 10.10 8.11 6.45
C LEU A 15 11.61 8.11 6.75
N ARG A 16 12.08 7.22 7.64
CA ARG A 16 13.51 7.05 7.97
C ARG A 16 14.24 6.14 6.97
N LEU A 17 13.52 5.37 6.16
CA LEU A 17 14.14 4.47 5.20
C LEU A 17 14.77 5.24 4.03
N PRO A 18 15.82 4.69 3.40
CA PRO A 18 16.40 5.30 2.20
C PRO A 18 15.37 5.45 1.09
N ARG A 19 15.37 6.60 0.38
CA ARG A 19 14.37 6.91 -0.65
C ARG A 19 14.30 5.92 -1.82
N GLN A 20 15.37 5.14 -2.06
CA GLN A 20 15.47 4.18 -3.17
C GLN A 20 15.14 2.73 -2.78
N ILE A 21 14.62 2.51 -1.57
CA ILE A 21 14.23 1.16 -1.16
C ILE A 21 13.04 0.66 -2.01
N GLN A 22 13.05 -0.62 -2.37
CA GLN A 22 11.90 -1.23 -3.02
C GLN A 22 10.70 -1.25 -2.08
N ARG A 23 9.51 -1.00 -2.62
CA ARG A 23 8.25 -0.92 -1.86
C ARG A 23 8.03 -2.15 -0.97
N ARG A 24 8.25 -3.36 -1.51
CA ARG A 24 8.10 -4.62 -0.76
C ARG A 24 9.05 -4.68 0.43
N ASP A 25 10.31 -4.32 0.23
CA ASP A 25 11.32 -4.35 1.29
C ASP A 25 11.02 -3.33 2.38
N ALA A 26 10.54 -2.14 2.00
CA ALA A 26 10.11 -1.13 2.96
C ALA A 26 8.95 -1.62 3.83
N ILE A 27 7.92 -2.22 3.22
CA ILE A 27 6.78 -2.80 3.95
C ILE A 27 7.24 -3.94 4.85
N ASN A 28 8.09 -4.85 4.35
CA ASN A 28 8.60 -5.98 5.15
C ASN A 28 9.41 -5.50 6.36
N ARG A 29 10.32 -4.53 6.16
CA ARG A 29 11.13 -3.97 7.24
C ARG A 29 10.29 -3.23 8.27
N CYS A 30 9.31 -2.46 7.81
CA CYS A 30 8.35 -1.78 8.69
C CYS A 30 7.52 -2.79 9.49
N THR A 31 7.04 -3.85 8.85
CA THR A 31 6.32 -4.95 9.51
C THR A 31 7.16 -5.58 10.62
N SER A 32 8.42 -5.95 10.33
CA SER A 32 9.32 -6.51 11.34
C SER A 32 9.58 -5.53 12.49
N HIS A 33 9.75 -4.24 12.20
CA HIS A 33 9.93 -3.21 13.22
C HIS A 33 8.72 -3.12 14.15
N LEU A 34 7.50 -3.07 13.60
CA LEU A 34 6.27 -3.02 14.39
C LEU A 34 6.07 -4.27 15.26
N MET A 35 6.43 -5.44 14.74
CA MET A 35 6.38 -6.67 15.53
C MET A 35 7.33 -6.63 16.73
N HIS A 36 8.57 -6.15 16.54
CA HIS A 36 9.58 -6.16 17.59
C HIS A 36 9.42 -5.03 18.61
N GLU A 37 9.11 -3.81 18.17
CA GLU A 37 9.08 -2.63 19.04
C GLU A 37 7.70 -2.37 19.64
N HIS A 38 6.63 -2.91 19.03
CA HIS A 38 5.25 -2.64 19.44
C HIS A 38 4.45 -3.91 19.76
N ASP A 39 5.10 -5.09 19.84
CA ASP A 39 4.49 -6.39 20.17
C ASP A 39 3.22 -6.71 19.34
N MET A 40 3.23 -6.28 18.08
CA MET A 40 2.10 -6.49 17.17
C MET A 40 2.16 -7.88 16.54
N SER A 41 0.99 -8.48 16.29
CA SER A 41 0.90 -9.67 15.44
C SER A 41 1.38 -9.33 14.03
N ARG A 42 1.93 -10.33 13.32
CA ARG A 42 2.42 -10.15 11.94
C ARG A 42 1.34 -9.61 11.00
N GLU A 43 0.10 -10.06 11.18
CA GLU A 43 -1.04 -9.62 10.37
C GLU A 43 -1.37 -8.15 10.61
N ALA A 44 -1.50 -7.74 11.88
CA ALA A 44 -1.77 -6.35 12.24
C ALA A 44 -0.64 -5.42 11.81
N ALA A 45 0.61 -5.79 12.09
CA ALA A 45 1.80 -5.05 11.67
C ALA A 45 1.88 -4.91 10.14
N GLY A 46 1.60 -5.99 9.41
CA GLY A 46 1.62 -6.00 7.95
C GLY A 46 0.57 -5.08 7.35
N LEU A 47 -0.65 -5.10 7.88
CA LEU A 47 -1.73 -4.22 7.44
C LEU A 47 -1.38 -2.74 7.69
N LEU A 48 -0.88 -2.41 8.89
CA LEU A 48 -0.47 -1.05 9.23
C LEU A 48 0.69 -0.56 8.35
N ALA A 49 1.67 -1.41 8.07
CA ALA A 49 2.78 -1.06 7.18
C ALA A 49 2.30 -0.75 5.75
N VAL A 50 1.34 -1.52 5.22
CA VAL A 50 0.74 -1.27 3.90
C VAL A 50 -0.07 0.03 3.88
N GLN A 51 -0.87 0.28 4.91
CA GLN A 51 -1.68 1.50 5.04
C GLN A 51 -0.78 2.74 5.11
N ALA A 52 0.24 2.72 5.98
CA ALA A 52 1.20 3.81 6.10
C ALA A 52 1.96 4.08 4.78
N MET A 53 2.35 3.02 4.08
CA MET A 53 2.96 3.16 2.74
C MET A 53 2.00 3.81 1.75
N ALA A 54 0.74 3.37 1.71
CA ALA A 54 -0.28 3.93 0.83
C ALA A 54 -0.58 5.41 1.13
N GLU A 55 -0.60 5.80 2.41
CA GLU A 55 -0.74 7.20 2.82
C GLU A 55 0.43 8.04 2.28
N LEU A 56 1.67 7.57 2.45
CA LEU A 56 2.88 8.25 1.96
C LEU A 56 2.90 8.36 0.43
N GLU A 57 2.52 7.29 -0.28
CA GLU A 57 2.40 7.28 -1.75
C GLU A 57 1.28 8.24 -2.24
N GLY A 58 0.21 8.37 -1.45
CA GLY A 58 -0.95 9.21 -1.72
C GLY A 58 -0.66 10.71 -1.61
N LEU A 59 0.32 11.14 -0.81
CA LEU A 59 0.66 12.57 -0.61
C LEU A 59 0.92 13.33 -1.93
N ASN A 60 1.42 12.66 -2.96
CA ASN A 60 1.74 13.26 -4.26
C ASN A 60 0.81 12.83 -5.39
N ARG A 61 -0.26 12.09 -5.09
CA ARG A 61 -1.18 11.56 -6.11
C ARG A 61 -2.60 12.01 -5.77
N PRO A 62 -3.23 12.87 -6.58
CA PRO A 62 -4.56 13.38 -6.28
C PRO A 62 -5.68 12.35 -6.56
N ALA A 63 -5.38 11.04 -6.56
CA ALA A 63 -6.37 9.99 -6.76
C ALA A 63 -6.81 9.43 -5.40
N TRP A 64 -8.11 9.17 -5.22
CA TRP A 64 -8.63 8.57 -3.99
C TRP A 64 -9.74 7.57 -4.27
N VAL A 65 -9.97 6.65 -3.33
CA VAL A 65 -11.12 5.76 -3.35
C VAL A 65 -12.35 6.53 -2.86
N ASP A 66 -13.38 6.61 -3.68
CA ASP A 66 -14.69 7.13 -3.30
C ASP A 66 -15.42 6.05 -2.50
N VAL A 67 -15.37 6.19 -1.17
CA VAL A 67 -15.94 5.22 -0.22
C VAL A 67 -17.47 5.14 -0.35
N ASP A 68 -18.14 6.26 -0.63
CA ASP A 68 -19.60 6.33 -0.74
C ASP A 68 -20.11 5.61 -1.98
N SER A 69 -19.30 5.57 -3.05
CA SER A 69 -19.62 4.87 -4.30
C SER A 69 -19.03 3.45 -4.37
N THR A 70 -18.23 3.05 -3.39
CA THR A 70 -17.57 1.74 -3.32
C THR A 70 -18.43 0.73 -2.58
N THR A 71 -18.44 -0.52 -3.05
CA THR A 71 -19.12 -1.65 -2.41
C THR A 71 -18.14 -2.80 -2.20
N SER A 72 -18.60 -3.88 -1.56
CA SER A 72 -17.82 -5.11 -1.42
C SER A 72 -17.41 -5.76 -2.75
N HIS A 73 -18.01 -5.35 -3.88
CA HIS A 73 -17.76 -5.95 -5.20
C HIS A 73 -17.16 -4.99 -6.23
N VAL A 74 -17.18 -3.68 -5.95
CA VAL A 74 -16.70 -2.64 -6.87
C VAL A 74 -15.99 -1.54 -6.09
N VAL A 75 -14.77 -1.21 -6.49
CA VAL A 75 -14.00 -0.07 -6.00
C VAL A 75 -14.08 1.07 -7.00
N VAL A 76 -14.50 2.25 -6.54
CA VAL A 76 -14.57 3.46 -7.38
C VAL A 76 -13.41 4.40 -7.02
N ILE A 77 -12.61 4.75 -8.02
CA ILE A 77 -11.45 5.64 -7.89
C ILE A 77 -11.76 6.96 -8.58
N ARG A 78 -11.62 8.07 -7.86
CA ARG A 78 -11.75 9.43 -8.39
C ARG A 78 -10.40 10.10 -8.56
N ARG A 79 -10.35 11.00 -9.54
CA ARG A 79 -9.20 11.84 -9.89
C ARG A 79 -9.73 13.22 -10.33
N PRO A 80 -9.07 14.33 -10.00
CA PRO A 80 -9.51 15.65 -10.40
C PRO A 80 -9.58 15.78 -11.92
N GLY A 81 -10.67 16.34 -12.42
CA GLY A 81 -10.87 16.64 -13.84
C GLY A 81 -10.96 15.40 -14.75
N ARG A 82 -11.20 14.21 -14.20
CA ARG A 82 -11.32 12.96 -14.98
C ARG A 82 -12.54 12.17 -14.52
N ASP A 83 -13.05 11.35 -15.43
CA ASP A 83 -14.13 10.42 -15.12
C ASP A 83 -13.69 9.40 -14.04
N PRO A 84 -14.62 9.00 -13.16
CA PRO A 84 -14.39 7.94 -12.19
C PRO A 84 -13.99 6.63 -12.89
N ILE A 85 -13.10 5.87 -12.26
CA ILE A 85 -12.80 4.49 -12.67
C ILE A 85 -13.54 3.58 -11.70
N ALA A 86 -14.34 2.65 -12.22
CA ALA A 86 -14.88 1.53 -11.45
C ALA A 86 -14.07 0.27 -11.76
N MET A 87 -13.61 -0.42 -10.73
CA MET A 87 -12.95 -1.72 -10.84
C MET A 87 -13.73 -2.76 -10.03
N THR A 88 -14.13 -3.84 -10.66
CA THR A 88 -14.71 -4.98 -9.93
C THR A 88 -13.63 -5.72 -9.15
N VAL A 89 -14.02 -6.53 -8.16
CA VAL A 89 -13.09 -7.45 -7.48
C VAL A 89 -12.38 -8.36 -8.49
N GLY A 90 -13.08 -8.83 -9.54
CA GLY A 90 -12.48 -9.63 -10.60
C GLY A 90 -11.41 -8.87 -11.40
N ASP A 91 -11.60 -7.57 -11.64
CA ASP A 91 -10.58 -6.73 -12.30
C ASP A 91 -9.33 -6.57 -11.41
N LEU A 92 -9.53 -6.34 -10.11
CA LEU A 92 -8.44 -6.19 -9.14
C LEU A 92 -7.63 -7.48 -8.99
N LEU A 93 -8.30 -8.64 -8.94
CA LEU A 93 -7.62 -9.94 -8.87
C LEU A 93 -6.80 -10.21 -10.14
N ARG A 94 -7.38 -10.01 -11.32
CA ARG A 94 -6.65 -10.16 -12.60
C ARG A 94 -5.45 -9.22 -12.68
N PHE A 95 -5.61 -7.98 -12.24
CA PHE A 95 -4.51 -7.02 -12.18
C PHE A 95 -3.40 -7.51 -11.23
N ALA A 96 -3.75 -7.95 -10.03
CA ALA A 96 -2.78 -8.45 -9.04
C ALA A 96 -2.02 -9.70 -9.52
N GLU A 97 -2.72 -10.62 -10.18
CA GLU A 97 -2.13 -11.82 -10.78
C GLU A 97 -1.17 -11.45 -11.92
N SER A 98 -1.56 -10.51 -12.80
CA SER A 98 -0.73 -10.05 -13.91
C SER A 98 0.56 -9.37 -13.43
N GLU A 99 0.47 -8.50 -12.41
CA GLU A 99 1.63 -7.86 -11.78
C GLU A 99 2.56 -8.89 -11.15
N SER A 100 1.99 -9.92 -10.52
CA SER A 100 2.76 -11.00 -9.91
C SER A 100 3.48 -11.86 -10.95
N ALA A 101 2.83 -12.13 -12.08
CA ALA A 101 3.41 -12.84 -13.21
C ALA A 101 4.55 -12.05 -13.86
N VAL A 102 4.35 -10.75 -14.10
CA VAL A 102 5.39 -9.85 -14.65
C VAL A 102 6.61 -9.81 -13.74
N ARG A 103 6.42 -9.71 -12.42
CA ARG A 103 7.54 -9.68 -11.45
C ARG A 103 8.37 -10.97 -11.46
N ARG A 104 7.72 -12.14 -11.51
CA ARG A 104 8.43 -13.43 -11.61
C ARG A 104 9.26 -13.55 -12.89
N ALA A 105 8.82 -12.92 -13.98
CA ALA A 105 9.56 -12.92 -15.24
C ALA A 105 10.76 -11.95 -15.25
N VAL A 106 10.78 -10.95 -14.35
CA VAL A 106 11.81 -9.90 -14.29
C VAL A 106 12.90 -10.19 -13.26
N GLU A 107 12.74 -11.17 -12.36
CA GLU A 107 13.83 -11.68 -11.51
C GLU A 107 14.67 -12.70 -12.32
N PRO A 108 15.83 -12.35 -12.94
CA PRO A 108 16.74 -13.37 -13.42
C PRO A 108 17.28 -14.13 -12.20
N ALA A 109 17.49 -15.43 -12.38
CA ALA A 109 18.19 -16.28 -11.44
C ALA A 109 19.57 -15.68 -11.13
N ALA A 110 19.67 -14.91 -10.04
CA ALA A 110 20.93 -14.58 -9.41
C ALA A 110 21.35 -15.84 -8.63
N GLN A 111 22.08 -16.71 -9.34
CA GLN A 111 22.99 -17.69 -8.76
C GLN A 111 24.41 -17.14 -8.87
#